data_AF-A0A2T2U6G6-F1
#
_entry.id   AF-A0A2T2U6G6-F1
#
_cell.length_a   1.000
_cell.length_b   1.000
_cell.length_c   1.000
_cell.angle_alpha   90.00
_cell.angle_beta   90.00
_cell.angle_gamma   90.00
#
_symmetry.space_group_name_H-M   'P 1'
#
loop_
_entity.id
_entity.type
_entity.pdbx_description
1 polymer ?
#
loop_
_entity_poly.entity_id
_entity_poly.type
_entity_poly.pdbx_seq_one_letter_code
_entity_poly.pdbx_strand_id
1 'polypeptide(L)'
;PSSNMDLGLVDVSSGEITVREPFGDALHHNPQFAPDGQSLYFVSDQDGFKDVYRMELSSGDLFRVTRLKTGVSGITALSPAFSVARQSGDLMLSVYGDGRYTGVRRPADEGQGTPLDATTAQGAPVPPPPPTKTDTTEAAEEGTVAPLDTTGRAGTLPPYSPQDVGLVAANLGDSTTGLPLASTDYEVDDYESTLSLETIAPPSVGASVGGPFGGGLSGGVGFKFGDMLGHRSLTVAVQAQGSFRDIGGGVSYVNRRGQFDWGGSLSHTPLIFGSNTIRLGRTRAVSVVRRAYITSASGNSTYPLSPTRRFEFSLGGTRYGFGTNVREIGFQEDLTVADLNQISGRPHDRRSQSTSHRSNPGRHSARLL
;
A
#
# COMPACT_ATOMS: atom_id res chain seq x y z
N PRO A 1 -4.88 -29.87 14.40
CA PRO A 1 -5.55 -28.72 13.77
C PRO A 1 -6.59 -28.17 14.72
N SER A 2 -6.42 -26.92 15.14
CA SER A 2 -7.46 -26.22 15.87
C SER A 2 -8.70 -26.04 15.00
N SER A 3 -9.83 -25.77 15.64
CA SER A 3 -11.03 -25.26 14.98
C SER A 3 -10.92 -23.77 14.61
N ASN A 4 -9.83 -23.11 15.02
CA ASN A 4 -9.50 -21.71 14.81
C ASN A 4 -8.32 -21.54 13.82
N MET A 5 -7.76 -20.32 13.72
CA MET A 5 -6.58 -20.08 12.90
C MET A 5 -5.30 -20.57 13.59
N ASP A 6 -4.51 -21.36 12.86
CA ASP A 6 -3.20 -21.86 13.26
C ASP A 6 -2.05 -21.10 12.57
N LEU A 7 -0.83 -21.27 13.09
CA LEU A 7 0.38 -20.68 12.51
C LEU A 7 1.03 -21.65 11.53
N GLY A 8 1.17 -21.25 10.27
CA GLY A 8 1.89 -22.00 9.25
C GLY A 8 3.26 -21.38 8.94
N LEU A 9 4.31 -22.19 9.02
CA LEU A 9 5.65 -21.86 8.51
C LEU A 9 5.84 -22.55 7.17
N VAL A 10 6.18 -21.77 6.14
CA VAL A 10 6.40 -22.30 4.78
C VAL A 10 7.88 -22.14 4.43
N ASP A 11 8.54 -23.25 4.11
CA ASP A 11 9.84 -23.23 3.46
C ASP A 11 9.64 -22.84 1.98
N VAL A 12 10.15 -21.68 1.60
CA VAL A 12 9.95 -21.12 0.25
C VAL A 12 10.66 -21.93 -0.83
N SER A 13 11.73 -22.65 -0.48
CA SER A 13 12.55 -23.42 -1.42
C SER A 13 11.96 -24.79 -1.74
N SER A 14 11.44 -25.48 -0.72
CA SER A 14 10.86 -26.82 -0.86
C SER A 14 9.33 -26.80 -1.00
N GLY A 15 8.67 -25.71 -0.56
CA GLY A 15 7.22 -25.63 -0.41
C GLY A 15 6.69 -26.41 0.80
N GLU A 16 7.56 -26.92 1.67
CA GLU A 16 7.17 -27.62 2.89
C GLU A 16 6.45 -26.69 3.85
N ILE A 17 5.36 -27.18 4.46
CA ILE A 17 4.55 -26.42 5.42
C ILE A 17 4.59 -27.12 6.77
N THR A 18 5.04 -26.41 7.80
CA THR A 18 5.00 -26.84 9.20
C THR A 18 3.94 -26.03 9.95
N VAL A 19 2.97 -26.71 10.55
CA VAL A 19 1.94 -26.07 11.38
C VAL A 19 2.42 -26.02 12.84
N ARG A 20 2.16 -24.89 13.52
CA ARG A 20 2.43 -24.66 14.94
C ARG A 20 1.13 -24.25 15.64
N GLU A 21 0.86 -24.89 16.77
CA GLU A 21 -0.34 -24.67 17.60
C GLU A 21 0.09 -24.34 19.05
N PRO A 22 0.71 -23.16 19.32
CA PRO A 22 1.30 -22.83 20.62
C PRO A 22 0.37 -22.97 21.82
N PHE A 23 -0.93 -22.75 21.61
CA PHE A 23 -1.96 -22.74 22.66
C PHE A 23 -3.17 -23.62 22.31
N GLY A 24 -2.99 -24.66 21.50
CA GLY A 24 -4.08 -25.57 21.12
C GLY A 24 -5.17 -24.87 20.31
N ASP A 25 -6.41 -24.87 20.81
CA ASP A 25 -7.59 -24.38 20.08
C ASP A 25 -7.80 -22.85 20.10
N ALA A 26 -6.87 -22.12 20.74
CA ALA A 26 -6.90 -20.66 20.75
C ALA A 26 -6.74 -20.08 19.34
N LEU A 27 -7.17 -18.84 19.14
CA LEU A 27 -6.87 -18.11 17.92
C LEU A 27 -5.37 -17.81 17.85
N HIS A 28 -4.78 -18.00 16.67
CA HIS A 28 -3.44 -17.50 16.36
C HIS A 28 -3.51 -16.70 15.05
N HIS A 29 -3.30 -15.39 15.12
CA HIS A 29 -3.37 -14.53 13.93
C HIS A 29 -2.33 -13.43 13.94
N ASN A 30 -2.21 -12.73 12.80
CA ASN A 30 -1.21 -11.68 12.58
C ASN A 30 0.23 -12.13 12.92
N PRO A 31 0.75 -13.25 12.38
CA PRO A 31 2.14 -13.60 12.61
C PRO A 31 3.10 -12.57 11.99
N GLN A 32 4.18 -12.24 12.70
CA GLN A 32 5.26 -11.36 12.27
C GLN A 32 6.60 -11.89 12.79
N PHE A 33 7.60 -12.05 11.92
CA PHE A 33 8.94 -12.44 12.35
C PHE A 33 9.63 -11.29 13.12
N ALA A 34 10.40 -11.66 14.13
CA ALA A 34 11.40 -10.77 14.72
C ALA A 34 12.50 -10.43 13.68
N PRO A 35 13.23 -9.30 13.83
CA PRO A 35 14.30 -8.92 12.91
C PRO A 35 15.39 -9.97 12.68
N ASP A 36 15.69 -10.76 13.71
CA ASP A 36 16.68 -11.85 13.68
C ASP A 36 16.16 -13.14 13.02
N GLY A 37 14.86 -13.21 12.73
CA GLY A 37 14.18 -14.39 12.21
C GLY A 37 14.19 -15.60 13.15
N GLN A 38 14.60 -15.45 14.41
CA GLN A 38 14.66 -16.54 15.39
C GLN A 38 13.35 -16.67 16.17
N SER A 39 12.62 -15.56 16.31
CA SER A 39 11.35 -15.49 17.02
C SER A 39 10.19 -15.10 16.09
N LEU A 40 8.99 -15.57 16.44
CA LEU A 40 7.73 -15.23 15.78
C LEU A 40 6.79 -14.55 16.78
N TYR A 41 6.38 -13.33 16.48
CA TYR A 41 5.29 -12.64 17.18
C TYR A 41 3.95 -13.00 16.56
N PHE A 42 2.91 -13.12 17.37
CA PHE A 42 1.54 -13.38 16.92
C PHE A 42 0.53 -12.90 17.96
N VAL A 43 -0.71 -12.68 17.55
CA VAL A 43 -1.81 -12.40 18.49
C VAL A 43 -2.56 -13.69 18.82
N SER A 44 -2.81 -13.93 20.10
CA SER A 44 -3.65 -15.02 20.57
C SER A 44 -4.62 -14.58 21.65
N ASP A 45 -5.73 -15.30 21.77
CA ASP A 45 -6.75 -15.14 22.81
C ASP A 45 -6.73 -16.30 23.83
N GLN A 46 -5.60 -16.99 23.96
CA GLN A 46 -5.44 -18.18 24.80
C GLN A 46 -5.86 -18.00 26.27
N ASP A 47 -5.79 -16.77 26.80
CA ASP A 47 -6.22 -16.44 28.17
C ASP A 47 -7.52 -15.61 28.20
N GLY A 48 -8.25 -15.55 27.09
CA GLY A 48 -9.51 -14.84 26.92
C GLY A 48 -9.38 -13.42 26.38
N PHE A 49 -8.17 -12.86 26.31
CA PHE A 49 -7.91 -11.54 25.74
C PHE A 49 -6.93 -11.62 24.58
N LYS A 50 -7.17 -10.84 23.52
CA LYS A 50 -6.24 -10.78 22.39
C LYS A 50 -4.97 -10.07 22.81
N ASP A 51 -3.89 -10.80 23.01
CA ASP A 51 -2.59 -10.25 23.34
C ASP A 51 -1.52 -10.72 22.36
N VAL A 52 -0.43 -9.96 22.28
CA VAL A 52 0.75 -10.34 21.52
C VAL A 52 1.59 -11.31 22.35
N TYR A 53 1.94 -12.42 21.72
CA TYR A 53 2.84 -13.44 22.22
C TYR A 53 4.03 -13.57 21.26
N ARG A 54 5.13 -14.08 21.78
CA ARG A 54 6.36 -14.37 21.04
C ARG A 54 6.70 -15.84 21.23
N MET A 55 7.02 -16.53 20.14
CA MET A 55 7.48 -17.91 20.14
C MET A 55 8.90 -17.96 19.59
N GLU A 56 9.81 -18.58 20.33
CA GLU A 56 11.14 -18.92 19.83
C GLU A 56 11.03 -20.11 18.87
N LEU A 57 11.51 -19.96 17.62
CA LEU A 57 11.29 -20.98 16.59
C LEU A 57 12.10 -22.25 16.81
N SER A 58 13.26 -22.12 17.46
CA SER A 58 14.20 -23.22 17.70
C SER A 58 13.74 -24.14 18.84
N SER A 59 13.33 -23.56 19.98
CA SER A 59 12.90 -24.32 21.17
C SER A 59 11.39 -24.50 21.26
N GLY A 60 10.61 -23.60 20.66
CA GLY A 60 9.16 -23.50 20.88
C GLY A 60 8.78 -22.76 22.16
N ASP A 61 9.74 -22.13 22.85
CA ASP A 61 9.47 -21.39 24.08
C ASP A 61 8.54 -20.20 23.82
N LEU A 62 7.58 -20.00 24.73
CA LEU A 62 6.54 -18.99 24.59
C LEU A 62 6.70 -17.88 25.60
N PHE A 63 6.51 -16.66 25.14
CA PHE A 63 6.61 -15.44 25.93
C PHE A 63 5.36 -14.60 25.70
N ARG A 64 4.84 -14.01 26.79
CA ARG A 64 3.77 -13.02 26.72
C ARG A 64 4.38 -11.64 26.55
N VAL A 65 4.03 -10.95 25.47
CA VAL A 65 4.51 -9.59 25.21
C VAL A 65 3.56 -8.61 25.87
N THR A 66 2.26 -8.61 25.51
CA THR A 66 1.27 -7.67 26.04
C THR A 66 0.33 -8.28 27.07
N ARG A 67 -0.28 -7.42 27.89
CA ARG A 67 -1.35 -7.78 28.82
C ARG A 67 -2.38 -6.67 28.86
N LEU A 68 -3.21 -6.55 27.82
CA LEU A 68 -4.19 -5.48 27.68
C LEU A 68 -5.60 -6.00 27.94
N LYS A 69 -6.34 -5.41 28.89
CA LYS A 69 -7.74 -5.81 29.17
C LYS A 69 -8.71 -5.58 28.01
N THR A 70 -8.40 -4.67 27.08
CA THR A 70 -9.17 -4.47 25.85
C THR A 70 -8.62 -5.26 24.65
N GLY A 71 -7.45 -5.87 24.82
CA GLY A 71 -6.72 -6.59 23.80
C GLY A 71 -6.08 -5.70 22.71
N VAL A 72 -5.09 -6.27 22.04
CA VAL A 72 -4.51 -5.77 20.79
C VAL A 72 -5.45 -6.18 19.66
N SER A 73 -6.02 -5.19 18.94
CA SER A 73 -7.03 -5.47 17.94
C SER A 73 -7.02 -4.46 16.78
N GLY A 74 -7.29 -4.96 15.58
CA GLY A 74 -7.62 -4.14 14.42
C GLY A 74 -9.11 -3.77 14.38
N ILE A 75 -9.55 -3.19 13.26
CA ILE A 75 -10.94 -2.74 13.07
C ILE A 75 -11.96 -3.88 12.97
N THR A 76 -11.51 -5.08 12.54
CA THR A 76 -12.30 -6.32 12.55
C THR A 76 -11.55 -7.43 13.29
N ALA A 77 -12.25 -8.52 13.63
CA ALA A 77 -11.70 -9.60 14.45
C ALA A 77 -10.39 -10.21 13.94
N LEU A 78 -10.15 -10.24 12.62
CA LEU A 78 -8.94 -10.81 12.01
C LEU A 78 -8.09 -9.75 11.30
N SER A 79 -8.43 -8.46 11.45
CA SER A 79 -7.60 -7.38 10.90
C SER A 79 -6.23 -7.37 11.56
N PRO A 80 -5.16 -7.05 10.83
CA PRO A 80 -3.87 -6.84 11.44
C PRO A 80 -3.96 -5.83 12.58
N ALA A 81 -3.46 -6.22 13.74
CA ALA A 81 -3.48 -5.46 14.97
C ALA A 81 -2.08 -4.98 15.37
N PHE A 82 -1.01 -5.50 14.75
CA PHE A 82 0.35 -5.00 14.97
C PHE A 82 1.33 -5.27 13.82
N SER A 83 2.45 -4.55 13.85
CA SER A 83 3.62 -4.76 12.98
C SER A 83 4.93 -4.65 13.75
N VAL A 84 5.98 -5.32 13.26
CA VAL A 84 7.34 -5.27 13.84
C VAL A 84 8.29 -4.55 12.88
N ALA A 85 9.03 -3.57 13.38
CA ALA A 85 10.04 -2.85 12.61
C ALA A 85 11.25 -3.74 12.31
N ARG A 86 11.62 -3.88 11.03
CA ARG A 86 12.68 -4.81 10.60
C ARG A 86 14.09 -4.40 11.06
N GLN A 87 14.33 -3.12 11.32
CA GLN A 87 15.64 -2.62 11.72
C GLN A 87 15.79 -2.51 13.24
N SER A 88 14.81 -1.91 13.92
CA SER A 88 14.89 -1.68 15.37
C SER A 88 14.30 -2.83 16.20
N GLY A 89 13.35 -3.59 15.65
CA GLY A 89 12.56 -4.57 16.40
C GLY A 89 11.41 -3.98 17.20
N ASP A 90 11.19 -2.66 17.14
CA ASP A 90 10.05 -2.03 17.81
C ASP A 90 8.72 -2.55 17.26
N LEU A 91 7.74 -2.72 18.14
CA LEU A 91 6.38 -3.10 17.77
C LEU A 91 5.51 -1.84 17.69
N MET A 92 4.65 -1.77 16.68
CA MET A 92 3.56 -0.81 16.64
C MET A 92 2.24 -1.57 16.76
N LEU A 93 1.48 -1.28 17.82
CA LEU A 93 0.25 -1.98 18.20
C LEU A 93 -0.96 -1.08 17.95
N SER A 94 -2.08 -1.67 17.57
CA SER A 94 -3.40 -1.03 17.58
C SER A 94 -4.17 -1.47 18.81
N VAL A 95 -4.52 -0.50 19.67
CA VAL A 95 -5.25 -0.74 20.91
C VAL A 95 -6.53 0.07 20.89
N TYR A 96 -7.66 -0.57 21.24
CA TYR A 96 -8.93 0.12 21.38
C TYR A 96 -9.17 0.52 22.84
N GLY A 97 -9.44 1.80 23.06
CA GLY A 97 -9.74 2.39 24.37
C GLY A 97 -10.43 3.74 24.19
N ASP A 98 -11.28 4.13 25.13
CA ASP A 98 -12.01 5.41 25.10
C ASP A 98 -12.78 5.68 23.78
N GLY A 99 -13.33 4.64 23.16
CA GLY A 99 -14.11 4.76 21.92
C GLY A 99 -13.29 4.98 20.64
N ARG A 100 -11.95 4.82 20.68
CA ARG A 100 -11.06 5.03 19.55
C ARG A 100 -9.93 4.00 19.50
N TYR A 101 -9.39 3.79 18.30
CA TYR A 101 -8.14 3.06 18.12
C TYR A 101 -6.96 4.02 18.30
N THR A 102 -5.97 3.60 19.08
CA THR A 102 -4.72 4.34 19.29
C THR A 102 -3.55 3.45 18.89
N GLY A 103 -2.62 4.03 18.13
CA GLY A 103 -1.36 3.40 17.80
C GLY A 103 -0.38 3.54 18.95
N VAL A 104 0.12 2.43 19.48
CA VAL A 104 1.05 2.41 20.62
C VAL A 104 2.37 1.78 20.16
N ARG A 105 3.46 2.54 20.25
CA ARG A 105 4.81 2.03 20.05
C ARG A 105 5.25 1.27 21.30
N ARG A 106 5.87 0.12 21.08
CA ARG A 106 6.53 -0.66 22.13
C ARG A 106 7.98 -0.95 21.75
N PRO A 107 8.96 -0.50 22.55
CA PRO A 107 10.38 -0.75 22.30
C PRO A 107 10.74 -2.24 22.18
N ALA A 108 11.78 -2.54 21.40
CA ALA A 108 12.22 -3.91 21.12
C ALA A 108 12.63 -4.72 22.38
N ASP A 109 13.17 -4.07 23.41
CA ASP A 109 13.51 -4.69 24.70
C ASP A 109 12.25 -5.11 25.46
N GLU A 110 11.20 -4.29 25.47
CA GLU A 110 9.89 -4.67 26.00
C GLU A 110 9.18 -5.72 25.14
N GLY A 111 9.53 -5.80 23.85
CA GLY A 111 9.07 -6.83 22.91
C GLY A 111 9.49 -8.25 23.27
N GLN A 112 10.55 -8.41 24.08
CA GLN A 112 10.97 -9.74 24.55
C GLN A 112 9.87 -10.40 25.39
N GLY A 113 9.11 -9.63 26.16
CA GLY A 113 8.04 -10.17 26.99
C GLY A 113 8.53 -11.07 28.12
N THR A 114 7.58 -11.68 28.83
CA THR A 114 7.83 -12.55 29.97
C THR A 114 7.62 -14.01 29.59
N PRO A 115 8.51 -14.94 29.99
CA PRO A 115 8.34 -16.36 29.68
C PRO A 115 7.03 -16.90 30.27
N LEU A 116 6.36 -17.77 29.51
CA LEU A 116 5.21 -18.52 29.96
C LEU A 116 5.67 -19.89 30.42
N ASP A 117 5.36 -20.25 31.66
CA ASP A 117 5.61 -21.60 32.15
C ASP A 117 4.81 -22.62 31.31
N ALA A 118 5.41 -23.77 31.02
CA ALA A 118 4.82 -24.81 30.18
C ALA A 118 3.41 -25.26 30.63
N THR A 119 3.10 -25.12 31.93
CA THR A 119 1.78 -25.44 32.49
C THR A 119 0.70 -24.41 32.14
N THR A 120 1.06 -23.16 31.84
CA THR A 120 0.12 -22.11 31.43
C THR A 120 -0.12 -22.12 29.91
N ALA A 121 0.81 -22.69 29.13
CA ALA A 121 0.65 -22.87 27.69
C ALA A 121 -0.36 -23.96 27.31
N GLN A 122 -0.67 -24.87 28.25
CA GLN A 122 -1.86 -25.71 28.21
C GLN A 122 -2.90 -25.18 29.19
N GLY A 123 -3.46 -24.00 28.90
CA GLY A 123 -4.72 -23.61 29.51
C GLY A 123 -5.72 -24.75 29.28
N ALA A 124 -6.12 -25.42 30.36
CA ALA A 124 -7.06 -26.53 30.30
C ALA A 124 -8.25 -26.08 29.45
N PRO A 125 -8.71 -26.88 28.47
CA PRO A 125 -9.90 -26.53 27.71
C PRO A 125 -11.01 -26.35 28.74
N VAL A 126 -11.54 -25.12 28.85
CA VAL A 126 -12.83 -24.93 29.50
C VAL A 126 -13.76 -25.85 28.72
N PRO A 127 -14.32 -26.90 29.35
CA PRO A 127 -15.18 -27.82 28.62
C PRO A 127 -16.28 -26.99 27.96
N PRO A 128 -16.61 -27.25 26.68
CA PRO A 128 -17.68 -26.53 26.04
C PRO A 128 -18.91 -26.66 26.94
N PRO A 129 -19.66 -25.56 27.18
CA PRO A 129 -20.92 -25.68 27.87
C PRO A 129 -21.73 -26.78 27.18
N PRO A 130 -22.37 -27.69 27.94
CA PRO A 130 -23.16 -28.77 27.34
C PRO A 130 -24.11 -28.15 26.32
N PRO A 131 -24.33 -28.79 25.16
CA PRO A 131 -25.11 -28.21 24.08
C PRO A 131 -26.42 -27.72 24.65
N THR A 132 -26.64 -26.40 24.56
CA THR A 132 -27.91 -25.78 24.89
C THR A 132 -28.96 -26.53 24.09
N LYS A 133 -29.79 -27.31 24.79
CA LYS A 133 -30.93 -27.99 24.17
C LYS A 133 -31.72 -26.90 23.46
N THR A 134 -31.77 -27.03 22.14
CA THR A 134 -32.68 -26.29 21.29
C THR A 134 -34.05 -26.29 21.93
N ASP A 135 -34.62 -25.10 22.05
CA ASP A 135 -35.97 -24.86 22.50
C ASP A 135 -36.95 -25.60 21.57
N THR A 136 -37.36 -26.79 21.99
CA THR A 136 -38.58 -27.44 21.52
C THR A 136 -39.22 -28.14 22.70
N THR A 137 -40.33 -27.55 23.15
CA THR A 137 -41.41 -28.15 23.92
C THR A 137 -41.62 -29.62 23.58
N GLU A 138 -41.21 -30.52 24.48
CA GLU A 138 -41.80 -31.85 24.64
C GLU A 138 -41.56 -32.33 26.09
N ALA A 139 -42.60 -32.98 26.63
CA ALA A 139 -42.79 -33.22 28.05
C ALA A 139 -41.69 -34.09 28.68
N ALA A 140 -41.33 -33.74 29.92
CA ALA A 140 -40.37 -34.45 30.75
C ALA A 140 -40.91 -35.84 31.17
N GLU A 141 -40.10 -36.89 30.99
CA GLU A 141 -40.12 -38.06 31.85
C GLU A 141 -38.97 -38.00 32.87
N GLU A 142 -39.27 -38.55 34.03
CA GLU A 142 -38.66 -38.31 35.34
C GLU A 142 -37.18 -38.67 35.45
N GLY A 143 -36.38 -37.73 35.96
CA GLY A 143 -35.01 -37.94 36.42
C GLY A 143 -34.71 -36.98 37.56
N THR A 144 -34.45 -37.52 38.74
CA THR A 144 -34.33 -36.86 40.04
C THR A 144 -33.37 -35.67 40.01
N VAL A 145 -33.89 -34.44 40.04
CA VAL A 145 -33.09 -33.22 40.20
C VAL A 145 -32.91 -32.95 41.69
N ALA A 146 -31.66 -32.78 42.13
CA ALA A 146 -31.33 -32.34 43.48
C ALA A 146 -32.13 -31.06 43.84
N PRO A 147 -32.55 -30.88 45.12
CA PRO A 147 -33.40 -29.77 45.48
C PRO A 147 -32.70 -28.45 45.17
N LEU A 148 -33.29 -27.67 44.25
CA LEU A 148 -32.93 -26.29 44.02
C LEU A 148 -33.17 -25.51 45.32
N ASP A 149 -32.09 -24.98 45.88
CA ASP A 149 -32.17 -24.01 46.97
C ASP A 149 -32.95 -22.78 46.48
N THR A 150 -34.17 -22.63 46.99
CA THR A 150 -35.16 -21.63 46.57
C THR A 150 -35.06 -20.34 47.39
N THR A 151 -33.98 -20.14 48.14
CA THR A 151 -33.76 -18.93 48.95
C THR A 151 -33.35 -17.69 48.14
N GLY A 152 -33.28 -17.78 46.80
CA GLY A 152 -32.97 -16.66 45.90
C GLY A 152 -34.08 -15.61 45.83
N ARG A 153 -33.71 -14.32 45.94
CA ARG A 153 -34.60 -13.19 45.65
C ARG A 153 -35.08 -13.27 44.19
N ALA A 154 -36.36 -13.02 43.95
CA ALA A 154 -36.89 -12.86 42.59
C ALA A 154 -36.10 -11.77 41.84
N GLY A 155 -35.47 -12.13 40.73
CA GLY A 155 -34.66 -11.23 39.90
C GLY A 155 -33.15 -11.53 39.85
N THR A 156 -32.64 -12.50 40.62
CA THR A 156 -31.23 -12.94 40.53
C THR A 156 -31.10 -14.32 39.90
N LEU A 157 -30.28 -14.46 38.85
CA LEU A 157 -30.01 -15.75 38.21
C LEU A 157 -29.01 -16.57 39.05
N PRO A 158 -29.22 -17.89 39.22
CA PRO A 158 -28.23 -18.78 39.83
C PRO A 158 -26.93 -18.83 38.99
N PRO A 159 -25.75 -19.05 39.62
CA PRO A 159 -25.53 -19.31 41.04
C PRO A 159 -25.56 -18.05 41.92
N TYR A 160 -26.24 -18.14 43.08
CA TYR A 160 -26.45 -17.03 44.02
C TYR A 160 -25.20 -16.65 44.84
N SER A 161 -24.16 -17.46 44.75
CA SER A 161 -22.86 -17.20 45.34
C SER A 161 -21.82 -17.47 44.25
N PRO A 162 -21.03 -16.47 43.83
CA PRO A 162 -19.88 -16.74 42.99
C PRO A 162 -18.99 -17.70 43.77
N GLN A 163 -18.85 -18.94 43.30
CA GLN A 163 -17.97 -19.91 43.95
C GLN A 163 -16.50 -19.45 43.89
N ASP A 164 -16.20 -18.47 43.03
CA ASP A 164 -14.99 -17.65 43.01
C ASP A 164 -15.34 -16.29 42.41
N VAL A 165 -14.51 -15.26 42.65
CA VAL A 165 -14.60 -14.00 41.88
C VAL A 165 -14.27 -14.33 40.43
N GLY A 166 -15.30 -14.68 39.65
CA GLY A 166 -15.12 -15.12 38.27
C GLY A 166 -14.36 -14.09 37.45
N LEU A 167 -13.65 -14.54 36.41
CA LEU A 167 -12.78 -13.70 35.56
C LEU A 167 -13.50 -12.41 35.10
N VAL A 168 -14.79 -12.51 34.76
CA VAL A 168 -15.61 -11.36 34.35
C VAL A 168 -15.81 -10.36 35.50
N ALA A 169 -16.16 -10.84 36.70
CA ALA A 169 -16.36 -9.99 37.88
C ALA A 169 -15.05 -9.32 38.33
N ALA A 170 -13.93 -10.05 38.28
CA ALA A 170 -12.60 -9.51 38.56
C ALA A 170 -12.18 -8.43 37.56
N ASN A 171 -12.50 -8.59 36.28
CA ASN A 171 -12.22 -7.58 35.25
C ASN A 171 -13.16 -6.37 35.31
N LEU A 172 -14.43 -6.56 35.72
CA LEU A 172 -15.37 -5.45 35.92
C LEU A 172 -14.99 -4.57 37.12
N GLY A 173 -14.42 -5.17 38.18
CA GLY A 173 -13.96 -4.44 39.37
C GLY A 173 -12.69 -3.60 39.14
N ASP A 174 -11.97 -3.87 38.06
CA ASP A 174 -10.75 -3.17 37.68
C ASP A 174 -10.67 -3.09 36.15
N SER A 175 -11.28 -2.07 35.56
CA SER A 175 -11.29 -1.89 34.10
C SER A 175 -9.99 -1.31 33.55
N THR A 176 -9.03 -0.95 34.41
CA THR A 176 -7.86 -0.14 34.04
C THR A 176 -6.55 -0.90 33.99
N THR A 177 -6.44 -2.07 34.65
CA THR A 177 -5.19 -2.86 34.60
C THR A 177 -4.80 -3.23 33.18
N GLY A 178 -3.54 -2.98 32.84
CA GLY A 178 -3.00 -3.26 31.51
C GLY A 178 -3.34 -2.20 30.47
N LEU A 179 -4.34 -1.35 30.71
CA LEU A 179 -4.46 -0.12 29.94
C LEU A 179 -3.35 0.84 30.37
N PRO A 180 -2.87 1.67 29.45
CA PRO A 180 -2.10 2.85 29.83
C PRO A 180 -2.89 3.65 30.87
N LEU A 181 -2.21 4.18 31.89
CA LEU A 181 -2.86 5.06 32.86
C LEU A 181 -3.54 6.20 32.11
N ALA A 182 -4.72 6.63 32.56
CA ALA A 182 -5.39 7.78 31.95
C ALA A 182 -4.56 9.08 32.04
N SER A 183 -3.56 9.10 32.94
CA SER A 183 -2.56 10.16 33.10
C SER A 183 -1.27 9.92 32.30
N THR A 184 -1.21 8.88 31.47
CA THR A 184 -0.07 8.67 30.56
C THR A 184 -0.15 9.73 29.49
N ASP A 185 0.61 10.81 29.67
CA ASP A 185 0.86 11.79 28.63
C ASP A 185 1.71 11.13 27.55
N TYR A 186 1.11 10.97 26.37
CA TYR A 186 1.85 10.53 25.20
C TYR A 186 2.50 11.74 24.55
N GLU A 187 3.77 11.60 24.20
CA GLU A 187 4.39 12.50 23.24
C GLU A 187 3.70 12.28 21.90
N VAL A 188 2.90 13.27 21.49
CA VAL A 188 2.20 13.26 20.21
C VAL A 188 3.05 14.04 19.23
N ASP A 189 3.71 13.33 18.33
CA ASP A 189 4.45 13.94 17.23
C ASP A 189 3.55 14.12 16.01
N ASP A 190 3.64 15.30 15.39
CA ASP A 190 2.99 15.53 14.11
C ASP A 190 3.66 14.68 13.01
N TYR A 191 2.83 14.10 12.15
CA TYR A 191 3.34 13.31 11.03
C TYR A 191 4.14 14.17 10.04
N GLU A 192 5.46 13.97 10.04
CA GLU A 192 6.40 14.55 9.08
C GLU A 192 6.39 13.76 7.76
N SER A 193 5.72 14.31 6.75
CA SER A 193 5.67 13.70 5.42
C SER A 193 7.01 13.86 4.70
N THR A 194 7.78 12.79 4.59
CA THR A 194 8.97 12.71 3.73
C THR A 194 8.65 11.89 2.48
N LEU A 195 9.15 12.30 1.31
CA LEU A 195 9.02 11.50 0.09
C LEU A 195 10.15 10.48 0.04
N SER A 196 9.83 9.20 0.03
CA SER A 196 10.76 8.10 -0.19
C SER A 196 10.44 7.42 -1.52
N LEU A 197 11.44 6.76 -2.12
CA LEU A 197 11.23 6.00 -3.35
C LEU A 197 10.40 4.75 -3.02
N GLU A 198 9.16 4.69 -3.53
CA GLU A 198 8.26 3.56 -3.32
C GLU A 198 8.45 2.49 -4.39
N THR A 199 8.60 2.91 -5.65
CA THR A 199 8.59 1.99 -6.78
C THR A 199 9.41 2.53 -7.94
N ILE A 200 10.16 1.63 -8.57
CA ILE A 200 10.75 1.85 -9.88
C ILE A 200 9.89 1.04 -10.87
N ALA A 201 9.26 1.72 -11.83
CA ALA A 201 8.52 1.04 -12.88
C ALA A 201 9.50 0.20 -13.73
N PRO A 202 9.12 -1.03 -14.15
CA PRO A 202 10.00 -1.89 -14.94
C PRO A 202 10.58 -1.13 -16.14
N PRO A 203 11.91 -1.02 -16.25
CA PRO A 203 12.50 -0.33 -17.37
C PRO A 203 12.20 -1.10 -18.66
N SER A 204 11.86 -0.37 -19.71
CA SER A 204 11.67 -0.92 -21.04
C SER A 204 12.86 -0.55 -21.91
N VAL A 205 13.30 -1.49 -22.74
CA VAL A 205 14.31 -1.27 -23.78
C VAL A 205 13.85 -2.00 -25.04
N GLY A 206 13.89 -1.31 -26.17
CA GLY A 206 13.57 -1.82 -27.48
C GLY A 206 14.58 -1.33 -28.49
N ALA A 207 14.83 -2.13 -29.52
CA ALA A 207 15.66 -1.75 -30.64
C ALA A 207 14.85 -1.93 -31.93
N SER A 208 14.97 -0.98 -32.84
CA SER A 208 14.43 -1.10 -34.18
C SER A 208 15.57 -1.00 -35.20
N VAL A 209 15.44 -1.74 -36.29
CA VAL A 209 16.34 -1.71 -37.44
C VAL A 209 15.51 -1.61 -38.70
N GLY A 210 15.81 -0.61 -39.55
CA GLY A 210 15.03 -0.32 -40.75
C GLY A 210 13.71 0.42 -40.51
N GLY A 211 12.94 0.65 -41.58
CA GLY A 211 11.68 1.41 -41.56
C GLY A 211 11.81 2.89 -41.93
N PRO A 212 10.68 3.61 -42.07
CA PRO A 212 10.65 4.99 -42.55
C PRO A 212 11.43 5.97 -41.65
N PHE A 213 11.66 5.63 -40.37
CA PHE A 213 12.36 6.47 -39.40
C PHE A 213 13.80 6.01 -39.11
N GLY A 214 14.26 4.95 -39.79
CA GLY A 214 15.57 4.32 -39.56
C GLY A 214 15.64 3.49 -38.28
N GLY A 215 16.79 2.85 -38.06
CA GLY A 215 17.05 2.12 -36.82
C GLY A 215 17.36 3.04 -35.63
N GLY A 216 17.02 2.58 -34.42
CA GLY A 216 17.24 3.30 -33.16
C GLY A 216 16.95 2.47 -31.91
N LEU A 217 17.29 3.02 -30.74
CA LEU A 217 16.99 2.44 -29.43
C LEU A 217 15.88 3.22 -28.76
N SER A 218 14.85 2.53 -28.28
CA SER A 218 13.78 3.11 -27.48
C SER A 218 13.80 2.51 -26.08
N GLY A 219 13.27 3.24 -25.11
CA GLY A 219 13.12 2.72 -23.76
C GLY A 219 12.56 3.76 -22.83
N GLY A 220 12.31 3.36 -21.59
CA GLY A 220 11.82 4.28 -20.58
C GLY A 220 11.86 3.68 -19.20
N VAL A 221 11.92 4.54 -18.20
CA VAL A 221 11.92 4.21 -16.78
C VAL A 221 11.04 5.21 -16.04
N GLY A 222 10.37 4.73 -15.01
CA GLY A 222 9.54 5.55 -14.14
C GLY A 222 9.94 5.37 -12.69
N PHE A 223 9.86 6.44 -11.91
CA PHE A 223 10.11 6.47 -10.48
C PHE A 223 8.88 7.04 -9.80
N LYS A 224 8.38 6.37 -8.77
CA LYS A 224 7.31 6.84 -7.91
C LYS A 224 7.85 7.02 -6.51
N PHE A 225 7.71 8.23 -6.01
CA PHE A 225 8.02 8.59 -4.63
C PHE A 225 6.72 8.89 -3.90
N GLY A 226 6.62 8.49 -2.65
CA GLY A 226 5.46 8.77 -1.81
C GLY A 226 5.83 8.87 -0.34
N ASP A 227 4.85 9.24 0.48
CA ASP A 227 4.99 9.23 1.93
C ASP A 227 4.33 7.97 2.52
N MET A 228 4.65 7.65 3.78
CA MET A 228 4.15 6.44 4.45
C MET A 228 2.63 6.32 4.49
N LEU A 229 1.90 7.44 4.45
CA LEU A 229 0.43 7.46 4.48
C LEU A 229 -0.20 7.55 3.08
N GLY A 230 0.61 7.63 2.01
CA GLY A 230 0.14 7.79 0.65
C GLY A 230 -0.55 9.14 0.37
N HIS A 231 -0.37 10.15 1.24
CA HIS A 231 -0.97 11.47 1.06
C HIS A 231 -0.29 12.24 -0.07
N ARG A 232 1.03 12.14 -0.18
CA ARG A 232 1.79 12.81 -1.23
C ARG A 232 2.40 11.78 -2.15
N SER A 233 2.33 12.04 -3.45
CA SER A 233 3.03 11.23 -4.45
C SER A 233 3.67 12.11 -5.52
N LEU A 234 4.90 11.76 -5.89
CA LEU A 234 5.67 12.36 -6.97
C LEU A 234 6.03 11.26 -7.96
N THR A 235 5.60 11.38 -9.20
CA THR A 235 5.97 10.45 -10.26
C THR A 235 6.88 11.16 -11.25
N VAL A 236 8.00 10.53 -11.58
CA VAL A 236 8.94 11.00 -12.61
C VAL A 236 9.06 9.90 -13.65
N ALA A 237 8.85 10.23 -14.91
CA ALA A 237 9.02 9.30 -16.02
C ALA A 237 9.97 9.89 -17.05
N VAL A 238 10.86 9.05 -17.57
CA VAL A 238 11.76 9.38 -18.66
C VAL A 238 11.58 8.33 -19.75
N GLN A 239 11.48 8.76 -20.99
CA GLN A 239 11.35 7.90 -22.15
C GLN A 239 12.26 8.41 -23.28
N ALA A 240 12.75 7.50 -24.11
CA ALA A 240 13.54 7.79 -25.28
C ALA A 240 13.01 6.98 -26.46
N GLN A 241 12.97 7.60 -27.65
CA GLN A 241 12.45 6.95 -28.86
C GLN A 241 13.42 7.09 -30.04
N GLY A 242 14.45 6.23 -30.09
CA GLY A 242 15.32 6.05 -31.25
C GLY A 242 16.60 6.90 -31.23
N SER A 243 16.50 8.21 -30.97
CA SER A 243 17.63 9.16 -30.96
C SER A 243 17.67 9.97 -29.66
N PHE A 244 18.84 10.54 -29.33
CA PHE A 244 19.01 11.49 -28.21
C PHE A 244 18.10 12.72 -28.32
N ARG A 245 17.63 13.06 -29.53
CA ARG A 245 16.69 14.17 -29.76
C ARG A 245 15.23 13.79 -29.49
N ASP A 246 14.98 12.53 -29.21
CA ASP A 246 13.66 11.93 -28.97
C ASP A 246 13.55 11.47 -27.50
N ILE A 247 14.27 12.13 -26.60
CA ILE A 247 14.12 11.98 -25.15
C ILE A 247 12.96 12.86 -24.69
N GLY A 248 11.97 12.21 -24.09
CA GLY A 248 10.85 12.83 -23.42
C GLY A 248 10.74 12.38 -21.97
N GLY A 249 9.73 12.89 -21.30
CA GLY A 249 9.47 12.56 -19.92
C GLY A 249 8.42 13.45 -19.31
N GLY A 250 8.16 13.25 -18.04
CA GLY A 250 7.26 14.08 -17.29
C GLY A 250 7.41 13.89 -15.80
N VAL A 251 6.89 14.86 -15.08
CA VAL A 251 6.76 14.84 -13.64
C VAL A 251 5.30 15.11 -13.29
N SER A 252 4.75 14.37 -12.35
CA SER A 252 3.45 14.67 -11.75
C SER A 252 3.55 14.62 -10.24
N TYR A 253 2.85 15.53 -9.59
CA TYR A 253 2.75 15.60 -8.15
C TYR A 253 1.29 15.64 -7.74
N VAL A 254 0.94 14.89 -6.71
CA VAL A 254 -0.39 14.90 -6.10
C VAL A 254 -0.25 14.96 -4.60
N ASN A 255 -1.03 15.83 -3.97
CA ASN A 255 -1.17 15.96 -2.53
C ASN A 255 -2.64 15.77 -2.16
N ARG A 256 -2.88 14.82 -1.26
CA ARG A 256 -4.18 14.42 -0.71
C ARG A 256 -4.20 14.55 0.81
N ARG A 257 -3.32 15.38 1.38
CA ARG A 257 -3.30 15.62 2.83
C ARG A 257 -4.51 16.49 3.18
N GLY A 258 -5.46 15.90 3.90
CA GLY A 258 -6.69 16.59 4.34
C GLY A 258 -7.83 16.46 3.33
N GLN A 259 -8.71 17.46 3.28
CA GLN A 259 -9.92 17.42 2.43
C GLN A 259 -9.69 18.01 1.03
N PHE A 260 -8.66 18.84 0.84
CA PHE A 260 -8.38 19.48 -0.45
C PHE A 260 -7.30 18.71 -1.19
N ASP A 261 -7.73 17.90 -2.17
CA ASP A 261 -6.83 17.20 -3.06
C ASP A 261 -6.37 18.16 -4.16
N TRP A 262 -5.08 18.18 -4.45
CA TRP A 262 -4.56 18.93 -5.59
C TRP A 262 -3.36 18.25 -6.21
N GLY A 263 -3.14 18.53 -7.48
CA GLY A 263 -2.02 17.98 -8.21
C GLY A 263 -1.69 18.81 -9.44
N GLY A 264 -0.53 18.49 -10.00
CA GLY A 264 -0.07 19.09 -11.23
C GLY A 264 0.85 18.14 -11.98
N SER A 265 0.93 18.32 -13.29
CA SER A 265 1.85 17.58 -14.13
C SER A 265 2.50 18.46 -15.18
N LEU A 266 3.75 18.15 -15.49
CA LEU A 266 4.51 18.71 -16.59
C LEU A 266 5.05 17.55 -17.42
N SER A 267 4.87 17.62 -18.73
CA SER A 267 5.40 16.60 -19.63
C SER A 267 5.98 17.22 -20.89
N HIS A 268 6.97 16.54 -21.45
CA HIS A 268 7.57 16.83 -22.74
C HIS A 268 7.72 15.53 -23.51
N THR A 269 6.97 15.40 -24.60
CA THR A 269 6.96 14.19 -25.42
C THR A 269 7.31 14.55 -26.86
N PRO A 270 8.50 14.14 -27.35
CA PRO A 270 8.83 14.24 -28.76
C PRO A 270 8.09 13.16 -29.55
N LEU A 271 7.53 13.54 -30.70
CA LEU A 271 6.81 12.67 -31.61
C LEU A 271 7.37 12.85 -33.03
N ILE A 272 7.90 11.77 -33.60
CA ILE A 272 8.22 11.71 -35.02
C ILE A 272 6.92 11.44 -35.78
N PHE A 273 6.51 12.36 -36.66
CA PHE A 273 5.25 12.24 -37.39
C PHE A 273 5.41 12.17 -38.91
N GLY A 274 6.63 12.31 -39.43
CA GLY A 274 6.87 12.19 -40.86
C GLY A 274 8.34 12.00 -41.20
N SER A 275 8.58 11.24 -42.26
CA SER A 275 9.89 11.13 -42.87
C SER A 275 9.77 11.05 -44.39
N ASN A 276 10.75 11.58 -45.09
CA ASN A 276 10.85 11.44 -46.54
C ASN A 276 12.28 11.06 -46.91
N THR A 277 12.45 9.92 -47.59
CA THR A 277 13.76 9.40 -47.97
C THR A 277 13.96 9.52 -49.47
N ILE A 278 14.96 10.32 -49.85
CA ILE A 278 15.37 10.59 -51.23
C ILE A 278 16.62 9.76 -51.51
N ARG A 279 16.61 8.91 -52.54
CA ARG A 279 17.80 8.16 -52.96
C ARG A 279 18.68 9.04 -53.85
N LEU A 280 19.96 9.20 -53.48
CA LEU A 280 20.99 9.85 -54.30
C LEU A 280 21.92 8.77 -54.87
N GLY A 281 21.61 8.28 -56.08
CA GLY A 281 22.39 7.23 -56.73
C GLY A 281 22.16 5.81 -56.18
N ARG A 282 23.10 4.89 -56.43
CA ARG A 282 22.96 3.46 -56.06
C ARG A 282 23.27 3.16 -54.58
N THR A 283 23.99 4.06 -53.90
CA THR A 283 24.56 3.77 -52.56
C THR A 283 24.25 4.82 -51.49
N ARG A 284 23.64 5.96 -51.84
CA ARG A 284 23.27 7.00 -50.85
C ARG A 284 21.77 7.24 -50.83
N ALA A 285 21.24 7.45 -49.65
CA ALA A 285 19.89 7.95 -49.44
C ALA A 285 19.90 9.02 -48.35
N VAL A 286 19.12 10.08 -48.52
CA VAL A 286 18.97 11.15 -47.54
C VAL A 286 17.53 11.12 -47.02
N SER A 287 17.37 11.00 -45.72
CA SER A 287 16.08 10.98 -45.03
C SER A 287 15.85 12.28 -44.27
N VAL A 288 14.78 12.99 -44.61
CA VAL A 288 14.32 14.19 -43.90
C VAL A 288 13.25 13.78 -42.90
N VAL A 289 13.53 13.87 -41.61
CA VAL A 289 12.64 13.47 -40.51
C VAL A 289 12.04 14.70 -39.82
N ARG A 290 10.72 14.74 -39.68
CA ARG A 290 9.96 15.81 -39.03
C ARG A 290 9.48 15.38 -37.65
N ARG A 291 9.56 16.30 -36.69
CA ARG A 291 9.26 16.08 -35.28
C ARG A 291 8.31 17.16 -34.75
N ALA A 292 7.41 16.73 -33.88
CA ALA A 292 6.62 17.59 -33.03
C ALA A 292 7.08 17.39 -31.58
N TYR A 293 7.23 18.48 -30.84
CA TYR A 293 7.56 18.50 -29.43
C TYR A 293 6.31 18.94 -28.67
N ILE A 294 5.67 18.00 -27.98
CA ILE A 294 4.44 18.25 -27.24
C ILE A 294 4.85 18.52 -25.79
N THR A 295 4.73 19.77 -25.35
CA THR A 295 4.96 20.14 -23.95
C THR A 295 3.63 20.48 -23.30
N SER A 296 3.24 19.74 -22.28
CA SER A 296 1.96 19.93 -21.60
C SER A 296 2.19 20.29 -20.14
N ALA A 297 1.33 21.18 -19.64
CA ALA A 297 1.21 21.48 -18.23
C ALA A 297 -0.25 21.33 -17.83
N SER A 298 -0.52 20.66 -16.72
CA SER A 298 -1.87 20.56 -16.17
C SER A 298 -1.85 20.68 -14.65
N GLY A 299 -2.97 21.12 -14.10
CA GLY A 299 -3.26 21.19 -12.68
C GLY A 299 -4.69 20.78 -12.43
N ASN A 300 -4.93 20.10 -11.32
CA ASN A 300 -6.24 19.63 -10.91
C ASN A 300 -6.41 19.81 -9.40
N SER A 301 -7.65 20.02 -8.98
CA SER A 301 -8.00 20.09 -7.57
C SER A 301 -9.41 19.57 -7.33
N THR A 302 -9.60 18.88 -6.22
CA THR A 302 -10.88 18.33 -5.80
C THR A 302 -11.14 18.68 -4.34
N TYR A 303 -12.36 19.13 -4.05
CA TYR A 303 -12.81 19.45 -2.70
C TYR A 303 -14.19 18.81 -2.43
N PRO A 304 -14.32 17.86 -1.50
CA PRO A 304 -15.60 17.26 -1.13
C PRO A 304 -16.43 18.27 -0.31
N LEU A 305 -17.65 18.55 -0.77
CA LEU A 305 -18.62 19.40 -0.08
C LEU A 305 -19.53 18.57 0.85
N SER A 306 -19.80 17.32 0.48
CA SER A 306 -20.54 16.32 1.26
C SER A 306 -20.12 14.91 0.83
N PRO A 307 -20.59 13.84 1.50
CA PRO A 307 -20.33 12.46 1.05
C PRO A 307 -20.81 12.15 -0.38
N THR A 308 -21.69 12.99 -0.94
CA THR A 308 -22.29 12.81 -2.28
C THR A 308 -22.00 13.96 -3.25
N ARG A 309 -21.26 15.00 -2.83
CA ARG A 309 -20.99 16.18 -3.65
C ARG A 309 -19.53 16.59 -3.52
N ARG A 310 -18.90 16.91 -4.64
CA ARG A 310 -17.54 17.47 -4.68
C ARG A 310 -17.43 18.54 -5.75
N PHE A 311 -16.57 19.51 -5.48
CA PHE A 311 -16.11 20.48 -6.45
C PHE A 311 -14.83 19.94 -7.09
N GLU A 312 -14.80 19.90 -8.42
CA GLU A 312 -13.65 19.47 -9.21
C GLU A 312 -13.24 20.61 -10.15
N PHE A 313 -11.96 20.92 -10.16
CA PHE A 313 -11.38 21.90 -11.07
C PHE A 313 -10.17 21.30 -11.76
N SER A 314 -10.03 21.56 -13.06
CA SER A 314 -8.89 21.12 -13.85
C SER A 314 -8.57 22.17 -14.89
N LEU A 315 -7.28 22.48 -15.03
CA LEU A 315 -6.76 23.42 -15.99
C LEU A 315 -5.52 22.81 -16.65
N GLY A 316 -5.34 23.05 -17.94
CA GLY A 316 -4.13 22.63 -18.62
C GLY A 316 -3.89 23.38 -19.92
N GLY A 317 -2.65 23.35 -20.36
CA GLY A 317 -2.19 23.96 -21.60
C GLY A 317 -1.14 23.10 -22.27
N THR A 318 -1.21 23.03 -23.60
CA THR A 318 -0.28 22.25 -24.43
C THR A 318 0.37 23.17 -25.45
N ARG A 319 1.70 23.15 -25.50
CA ARG A 319 2.51 23.84 -26.50
C ARG A 319 3.08 22.81 -27.49
N TYR A 320 2.92 23.10 -28.77
CA TYR A 320 3.53 22.34 -29.86
C TYR A 320 4.75 23.08 -30.41
N GLY A 321 5.92 22.44 -30.38
CA GLY A 321 7.11 22.84 -31.11
C GLY A 321 7.33 21.94 -32.32
N PHE A 322 8.02 22.41 -33.35
CA PHE A 322 8.31 21.62 -34.55
C PHE A 322 9.79 21.69 -34.91
N GLY A 323 10.34 20.56 -35.37
CA GLY A 323 11.72 20.43 -35.83
C GLY A 323 11.82 19.57 -37.09
N THR A 324 12.82 19.85 -37.91
CA THR A 324 13.15 19.04 -39.11
C THR A 324 14.63 18.71 -39.07
N ASN A 325 14.95 17.43 -39.25
CA ASN A 325 16.32 16.93 -39.29
C ASN A 325 16.57 16.21 -40.60
N VAL A 326 17.79 16.26 -41.10
CA VAL A 326 18.23 15.50 -42.28
C VAL A 326 19.25 14.46 -41.82
N ARG A 327 19.08 13.22 -42.26
CA ARG A 327 19.95 12.08 -41.96
C ARG A 327 20.40 11.46 -43.27
N GLU A 328 21.70 11.29 -43.48
CA GLU A 328 22.20 10.49 -44.59
C GLU A 328 22.25 9.01 -44.19
N ILE A 329 21.88 8.15 -45.12
CA ILE A 329 21.90 6.69 -45.01
C ILE A 329 22.84 6.24 -46.13
N GLY A 330 24.09 6.00 -45.75
CA GLY A 330 25.22 5.63 -46.61
C GLY A 330 26.48 5.41 -45.77
N PHE A 331 27.52 4.77 -46.32
CA PHE A 331 28.75 4.38 -45.60
C PHE A 331 29.73 5.53 -45.28
N GLN A 332 29.28 6.78 -45.12
CA GLN A 332 30.15 7.88 -44.66
C GLN A 332 29.37 9.07 -44.06
N GLU A 333 30.08 9.88 -43.26
CA GLU A 333 29.71 10.85 -42.21
C GLU A 333 28.55 11.86 -42.47
N ASP A 334 27.98 12.37 -41.37
CA ASP A 334 26.84 13.33 -41.31
C ASP A 334 27.09 14.64 -42.11
N LEU A 335 26.28 14.91 -43.14
CA LEU A 335 26.28 16.18 -43.89
C LEU A 335 25.34 17.24 -43.28
N THR A 336 25.68 18.51 -43.44
CA THR A 336 24.90 19.66 -42.95
C THR A 336 23.87 20.19 -43.97
N VAL A 337 22.93 21.04 -43.52
CA VAL A 337 21.94 21.71 -44.40
C VAL A 337 22.61 22.60 -45.45
N ALA A 338 23.79 23.14 -45.15
CA ALA A 338 24.58 23.94 -46.09
C ALA A 338 25.08 23.09 -47.26
N ASP A 339 25.50 21.85 -46.99
CA ASP A 339 25.99 20.90 -48.00
C ASP A 339 24.87 20.47 -48.96
N LEU A 340 23.63 20.33 -48.45
CA LEU A 340 22.45 20.01 -49.26
C LEU A 340 22.04 21.15 -50.21
N ASN A 341 22.23 22.40 -49.81
CA ASN A 341 21.95 23.55 -50.66
C ASN A 341 22.96 23.69 -51.82
N GLN A 342 24.20 23.23 -51.63
CA GLN A 342 25.19 23.15 -52.71
C GLN A 342 24.91 22.01 -53.70
N ILE A 343 24.43 20.86 -53.23
CA ILE A 343 24.22 19.67 -54.08
C ILE A 343 22.92 19.76 -54.91
N SER A 344 21.86 20.38 -54.39
CA SER A 344 20.52 20.35 -55.02
C SER A 344 20.23 21.49 -56.01
N GLY A 345 21.11 22.49 -56.12
CA GLY A 345 20.93 23.62 -57.04
C GLY A 345 19.68 24.48 -56.79
N ARG A 346 19.00 24.33 -55.64
CA ARG A 346 17.85 25.15 -55.23
C ARG A 346 17.99 25.55 -53.75
N PRO A 347 17.80 26.82 -53.39
CA PRO A 347 17.90 27.24 -52.01
C PRO A 347 16.70 26.71 -51.20
N HIS A 348 16.96 25.79 -50.27
CA HIS A 348 16.02 25.48 -49.19
C HIS A 348 16.27 26.45 -48.03
N ASP A 349 15.92 27.71 -48.26
CA ASP A 349 16.04 28.74 -47.24
C ASP A 349 14.77 28.87 -46.40
N ARG A 350 14.96 29.26 -45.13
CA ARG A 350 13.90 29.49 -44.14
C ARG A 350 12.94 30.57 -44.64
N ARG A 351 11.81 30.19 -45.25
CA ARG A 351 10.66 31.10 -45.36
C ARG A 351 9.81 30.98 -44.10
N SER A 352 9.83 32.03 -43.29
CA SER A 352 8.72 32.33 -42.40
C SER A 352 7.47 32.47 -43.27
N GLN A 353 6.51 31.57 -43.11
CA GLN A 353 5.17 31.80 -43.62
C GLN A 353 4.36 32.31 -42.43
N SER A 354 4.27 33.64 -42.36
CA SER A 354 3.13 34.31 -41.75
C SER A 354 1.90 33.94 -42.58
N THR A 355 1.07 33.03 -42.06
CA THR A 355 -0.29 32.82 -42.55
C THR A 355 -1.25 33.28 -41.46
N SER A 356 -1.77 34.48 -41.63
CA SER A 356 -2.95 34.96 -40.94
C SER A 356 -4.16 34.15 -41.40
N HIS A 357 -4.77 33.37 -40.51
CA HIS A 357 -6.15 32.93 -40.69
C HIS A 357 -6.91 32.85 -39.36
N ARG A 358 -7.89 33.77 -39.28
CA ARG A 358 -9.16 33.78 -38.55
C ARG A 358 -9.36 32.73 -37.44
N SER A 359 -9.52 33.27 -36.24
CA SER A 359 -10.22 32.67 -35.09
C SER A 359 -11.58 32.09 -35.47
N ASN A 360 -11.84 30.85 -35.07
CA ASN A 360 -13.18 30.32 -34.90
C ASN A 360 -13.30 29.84 -33.43
N PRO A 361 -14.31 30.27 -32.65
CA PRO A 361 -14.34 30.06 -31.21
C PRO A 361 -14.75 28.63 -30.85
N GLY A 362 -14.45 28.27 -29.60
CA GLY A 362 -14.35 26.90 -29.10
C GLY A 362 -15.62 26.07 -29.17
N ARG A 363 -15.41 24.77 -29.37
CA ARG A 363 -16.40 23.74 -29.01
C ARG A 363 -16.24 23.43 -27.53
N HIS A 364 -17.15 23.97 -26.73
CA HIS A 364 -17.44 23.43 -25.39
C HIS A 364 -18.16 22.11 -25.55
N SER A 365 -17.52 21.01 -25.14
CA SER A 365 -18.18 19.73 -24.95
C SER A 365 -18.49 19.58 -23.46
N ALA A 366 -19.65 20.07 -23.04
CA ALA A 366 -20.25 19.68 -21.78
C ALA A 366 -20.89 18.31 -21.99
N ARG A 367 -20.36 17.28 -21.32
CA ARG A 367 -21.05 16.00 -21.18
C ARG A 367 -21.38 15.85 -19.70
N LEU A 368 -22.63 16.17 -19.34
CA LEU A 368 -23.21 15.76 -18.07
C LEU A 368 -23.35 14.24 -18.09
N LEU A 369 -22.77 13.57 -17.10
CA LEU A 369 -23.30 12.36 -16.47
C LEU A 369 -23.08 12.50 -14.96
#